data_AF-A0A7W9JHI5-F1
#
_entry.id   AF-A0A7W9JHI5-F1
#
_cell.length_a   1.000
_cell.length_b   1.000
_cell.length_c   1.000
_cell.angle_alpha   90.00
_cell.angle_beta   90.00
_cell.angle_gamma   90.00
#
_symmetry.space_group_name_H-M   'P 1'
#
loop_
_entity.id
_entity.type
_entity.pdbx_description
1 polymer ?
#
loop_
_entity_poly.entity_id
_entity_poly.type
_entity_poly.pdbx_seq_one_letter_code
_entity_poly.pdbx_strand_id
1 'polypeptide(L)'
;MMFDRSWYNRAGVERVMGCCSPQQYLEFMRETPNLERMLVNSGIHIIKFRFSVSQREQLNRYASRETDPVRRWKLSPTDLASPDKDERIVHRPDPHICALATELFETGEDSGGSFPRVC
;
A
#
# COMPACT_ATOMS: atom_id res chain seq x y z
N MET A 1 -12.27 3.20 -14.08
CA MET A 1 -10.99 3.93 -13.95
C MET A 1 -10.04 3.07 -13.14
N MET A 2 -8.76 2.98 -13.53
CA MET A 2 -7.76 2.14 -12.84
C MET A 2 -6.57 3.01 -12.45
N PHE A 3 -6.11 2.86 -11.21
CA PHE A 3 -4.96 3.58 -10.66
C PHE A 3 -3.81 2.60 -10.43
N ASP A 4 -2.78 2.64 -11.27
CA ASP A 4 -1.50 1.92 -11.04
C ASP A 4 -0.68 2.68 -10.00
N ARG A 5 -1.07 2.48 -8.73
CA ARG A 5 -0.82 3.30 -7.52
C ARG A 5 -1.84 4.43 -7.36
N SER A 6 -2.30 4.61 -6.12
CA SER A 6 -3.32 5.61 -5.75
C SER A 6 -2.79 6.58 -4.68
N TRP A 7 -3.67 7.37 -4.07
CA TRP A 7 -3.37 8.25 -2.94
C TRP A 7 -2.64 7.55 -1.78
N TYR A 8 -2.72 6.21 -1.67
CA TYR A 8 -2.03 5.42 -0.66
C TYR A 8 -0.49 5.43 -0.74
N ASN A 9 0.13 6.05 -1.75
CA ASN A 9 1.58 6.26 -1.76
C ASN A 9 2.08 6.97 -0.49
N ARG A 10 1.28 7.89 0.07
CA ARG A 10 1.59 8.59 1.32
C ARG A 10 1.62 7.66 2.53
N ALA A 11 0.72 6.68 2.56
CA ALA A 11 0.63 5.71 3.64
C ALA A 11 1.69 4.59 3.57
N GLY A 12 2.29 4.38 2.38
CA GLY A 12 3.32 3.36 2.16
C GLY A 12 4.71 3.95 1.96
N VAL A 13 5.02 4.33 0.72
CA VAL A 13 6.39 4.69 0.29
C VAL A 13 6.87 5.97 0.97
N GLU A 14 6.04 7.00 1.09
CA GLU A 14 6.48 8.27 1.70
C GLU A 14 6.81 8.11 3.18
N ARG A 15 6.04 7.29 3.92
CA ARG A 15 6.32 6.97 5.32
C ARG A 15 7.64 6.20 5.47
N VAL A 16 7.86 5.22 4.60
CA VAL A 16 9.04 4.36 4.63
C VAL A 16 10.31 5.10 4.17
N MET A 17 10.17 6.08 3.28
CA MET A 17 11.27 6.91 2.77
C MET A 17 11.52 8.17 3.61
N GLY A 18 10.70 8.45 4.63
CA GLY A 18 10.79 9.67 5.43
C GLY A 18 10.43 10.95 4.67
N CYS A 19 9.69 10.84 3.56
CA CYS A 19 9.25 11.99 2.76
C CYS A 19 8.05 12.71 3.36
N CYS A 20 7.37 12.12 4.35
CA CYS A 20 6.27 12.74 5.09
C CYS A 20 6.55 12.77 6.59
N SER A 21 6.08 13.81 7.28
CA SER A 21 6.10 13.82 8.75
C SER A 21 5.09 12.82 9.32
N PRO A 22 5.30 12.29 10.55
CA PRO A 22 4.33 11.42 11.20
C PRO A 22 2.95 12.06 11.34
N GLN A 23 2.89 13.39 11.50
CA GLN A 23 1.64 14.15 11.59
C GLN A 23 0.89 14.17 10.26
N GLN A 24 1.60 14.41 9.14
CA GLN A 24 1.01 14.36 7.80
C GLN A 24 0.48 12.96 7.45
N TYR A 25 1.15 11.91 7.91
CA TYR A 25 0.66 10.54 7.77
C TYR A 25 -0.67 10.35 8.53
N LEU A 26 -0.73 10.76 9.81
CA LEU A 26 -1.93 10.59 10.62
C LEU A 26 -3.12 11.39 10.08
N GLU A 27 -2.87 12.61 9.60
CA GLU A 27 -3.88 13.44 8.96
C GLU A 27 -4.41 12.78 7.68
N PHE A 28 -3.51 12.28 6.82
CA PHE A 28 -3.88 11.53 5.62
C PHE A 28 -4.75 10.30 5.93
N MET A 29 -4.40 9.56 6.98
CA MET A 29 -5.16 8.39 7.41
C MET A 29 -6.56 8.75 7.92
N ARG A 30 -6.76 9.96 8.46
CA ARG A 30 -8.08 10.46 8.88
C ARG A 30 -8.91 10.99 7.71
N GLU A 31 -8.30 11.64 6.74
CA GLU A 31 -9.01 12.27 5.61
C GLU A 31 -9.39 11.28 4.51
N THR A 32 -8.54 10.28 4.25
CA THR A 32 -8.74 9.31 3.15
C THR A 32 -10.11 8.60 3.21
N PRO A 33 -10.56 8.07 4.36
CA PRO A 33 -11.88 7.45 4.45
C PRO A 33 -13.03 8.41 4.15
N ASN A 34 -12.89 9.69 4.49
CA ASN A 34 -13.93 10.69 4.22
C ASN A 34 -14.04 10.96 2.72
N LEU A 35 -12.92 11.06 2.02
CA LEU A 35 -12.90 11.16 0.56
C LEU A 35 -13.56 9.95 -0.10
N GLU A 36 -13.20 8.74 0.34
CA GLU A 36 -13.79 7.50 -0.19
C GLU A 36 -15.31 7.46 0.02
N ARG A 37 -15.82 7.90 1.18
CA ARG A 37 -17.27 8.02 1.41
C ARG A 37 -17.94 9.03 0.49
N MET A 38 -17.33 10.19 0.26
CA MET A 38 -17.90 11.18 -0.65
C MET A 38 -18.06 10.60 -2.07
N LEU A 39 -17.07 9.85 -2.54
CA LEU A 39 -17.11 9.19 -3.85
C LEU A 39 -18.17 8.08 -3.90
N VAL A 40 -18.25 7.24 -2.87
CA VAL A 40 -19.27 6.17 -2.77
C VAL A 40 -20.68 6.76 -2.70
N ASN A 41 -20.88 7.83 -1.94
CA ASN A 41 -22.17 8.53 -1.84
C ASN A 41 -22.58 9.18 -3.17
N SER A 42 -21.61 9.54 -4.02
CA SER A 42 -21.86 9.99 -5.39
C SER A 42 -22.21 8.86 -6.35
N GLY A 43 -22.29 7.60 -5.89
CA GLY A 43 -22.59 6.42 -6.70
C GLY A 43 -21.37 5.76 -7.33
N ILE A 44 -20.14 6.11 -6.93
CA ILE A 44 -18.91 5.51 -7.45
C ILE A 44 -18.54 4.27 -6.64
N HIS A 45 -18.43 3.12 -7.31
CA HIS A 45 -17.91 1.90 -6.68
C HIS A 45 -16.38 1.88 -6.67
N ILE A 46 -15.79 1.81 -5.47
CA ILE A 46 -14.34 1.74 -5.28
C ILE A 46 -13.95 0.32 -4.87
N ILE A 47 -13.03 -0.28 -5.62
CA ILE A 47 -12.42 -1.58 -5.29
C ILE A 47 -10.94 -1.35 -5.04
N LYS A 48 -10.46 -1.74 -3.86
CA LYS A 48 -9.06 -1.58 -3.45
C LYS A 48 -8.34 -2.93 -3.56
N PHE A 49 -7.22 -2.97 -4.27
CA PHE A 49 -6.39 -4.16 -4.40
C PHE A 49 -5.06 -3.97 -3.69
N ARG A 50 -4.69 -4.92 -2.84
CA ARG A 50 -3.34 -5.01 -2.26
C ARG A 50 -2.72 -6.34 -2.67
N PHE A 51 -1.63 -6.25 -3.44
CA PHE A 51 -0.84 -7.43 -3.79
C PHE A 51 0.26 -7.62 -2.76
N SER A 52 0.09 -8.62 -1.89
CA SER A 52 1.14 -9.04 -0.95
C SER A 52 2.02 -10.11 -1.58
N VAL A 53 3.33 -9.89 -1.61
CA VAL A 53 4.31 -10.87 -2.07
C VAL A 53 5.27 -11.18 -0.91
N SER A 54 5.70 -12.43 -0.79
CA SER A 54 6.70 -12.79 0.23
C SER A 54 8.04 -12.12 -0.07
N GLN A 55 8.80 -11.76 0.97
CA GLN A 55 10.12 -11.13 0.81
C GLN A 55 11.05 -11.98 -0.08
N ARG A 56 11.04 -13.31 0.10
CA ARG A 56 11.79 -14.25 -0.75
C ARG A 56 11.42 -14.14 -2.22
N GLU A 57 10.12 -14.12 -2.52
CA GLU A 57 9.64 -13.98 -3.91
C GLU A 57 9.96 -12.59 -4.47
N GLN A 58 9.92 -11.55 -3.64
CA GLN A 58 10.31 -10.20 -4.05
C GLN A 58 11.79 -10.13 -4.44
N LEU A 59 12.69 -10.74 -3.65
CA LEU A 59 14.11 -10.84 -3.96
C LEU A 59 14.38 -11.62 -5.26
N ASN A 60 13.70 -12.77 -5.44
CA ASN A 60 13.78 -13.53 -6.70
C ASN A 60 13.36 -12.69 -7.91
N ARG A 61 12.32 -11.86 -7.77
CA ARG A 61 11.87 -10.94 -8.81
C ARG A 61 12.84 -9.79 -9.07
N TYR A 62 13.61 -9.35 -8.07
CA TYR A 62 14.67 -8.37 -8.30
C TYR A 62 15.85 -8.99 -9.05
N ALA A 63 16.34 -10.15 -8.61
CA ALA A 63 17.45 -10.85 -9.26
C ALA A 63 17.12 -11.20 -10.73
N SER A 64 15.90 -11.66 -11.01
CA SER A 64 15.48 -11.95 -12.39
C SER A 64 15.31 -10.71 -13.28
N ARG A 65 15.03 -9.53 -12.70
CA ARG A 65 14.96 -8.27 -13.48
C ARG A 65 16.34 -7.69 -13.79
N GLU A 66 17.33 -8.02 -12.99
CA GLU A 66 18.71 -7.60 -13.23
C GLU A 66 19.32 -8.33 -14.42
N THR A 67 18.99 -9.62 -14.56
CA THR A 67 19.47 -10.50 -15.63
C THR A 67 18.70 -10.35 -16.94
N ASP A 68 17.43 -9.91 -16.90
CA ASP A 68 16.59 -9.72 -18.10
C ASP A 68 16.75 -8.30 -18.71
N PRO A 69 17.31 -8.17 -19.93
CA PRO A 69 17.56 -6.88 -20.57
C PRO A 69 16.29 -6.09 -20.91
N VAL A 70 15.13 -6.76 -21.06
CA VAL A 70 13.85 -6.10 -21.39
C VAL A 70 13.15 -5.57 -20.14
N ARG A 71 13.41 -6.16 -18.97
CA ARG A 71 12.75 -5.79 -17.70
C ARG A 71 13.60 -4.90 -16.81
N ARG A 72 14.87 -4.69 -17.16
CA ARG A 72 15.84 -3.88 -16.40
C ARG A 72 15.38 -2.45 -16.11
N TRP A 73 14.64 -1.81 -17.03
CA TRP A 73 14.11 -0.45 -16.83
C TRP A 73 13.12 -0.33 -15.67
N LYS A 74 12.55 -1.44 -15.19
CA LYS A 74 11.63 -1.47 -14.03
C LYS A 74 12.34 -1.44 -12.68
N LEU A 75 13.68 -1.44 -12.66
CA LEU A 75 14.46 -1.33 -11.43
C LEU A 75 14.81 0.13 -11.17
N SER A 76 14.24 0.70 -10.09
CA SER A 76 14.65 2.01 -9.60
C SER A 76 15.73 1.88 -8.51
N PRO A 77 16.66 2.85 -8.37
CA PRO A 77 17.58 2.90 -7.24
C PRO A 77 16.86 2.85 -5.87
N THR A 78 15.64 3.38 -5.79
CA THR A 78 14.79 3.33 -4.58
C THR A 78 14.35 1.92 -4.21
N ASP A 79 14.18 1.04 -5.20
CA ASP A 79 13.76 -0.35 -5.02
C ASP A 79 14.92 -1.20 -4.49
N LEU A 80 16.14 -0.93 -4.95
CA LEU A 80 17.39 -1.57 -4.48
C LEU A 80 17.73 -1.17 -3.04
N ALA A 81 17.36 0.03 -2.62
CA ALA A 81 17.49 0.48 -1.22
C ALA A 81 16.36 -0.06 -0.31
N SER A 82 15.34 -0.72 -0.88
CA SER A 82 14.16 -1.20 -0.15
C SER A 82 14.27 -2.51 0.64
N PRO A 83 15.23 -3.44 0.43
CA PRO A 83 15.27 -4.72 1.16
C PRO A 83 15.43 -4.58 2.67
N ASP A 84 16.02 -3.46 3.14
CA ASP A 84 16.38 -3.20 4.54
C ASP A 84 15.37 -2.31 5.28
N LYS A 85 14.20 -2.05 4.68
CA LYS A 85 13.21 -1.11 5.23
C LYS A 85 12.22 -1.81 6.15
N ASP A 86 11.90 -1.14 7.27
CA ASP A 86 11.15 -1.64 8.43
C ASP A 86 10.03 -2.65 8.08
N GLU A 87 10.29 -3.93 8.37
CA GLU A 87 9.40 -5.07 8.13
C GLU A 87 8.01 -4.86 8.74
N ARG A 88 7.91 -4.08 9.82
CA ARG A 88 6.64 -3.79 10.50
C ARG A 88 5.68 -2.98 9.63
N ILE A 89 6.19 -2.15 8.72
CA ILE A 89 5.36 -1.32 7.82
C ILE A 89 5.07 -2.08 6.52
N VAL A 90 6.05 -2.81 6.00
CA VAL A 90 5.94 -3.53 4.72
C VAL A 90 5.03 -4.76 4.84
N HIS A 91 5.18 -5.54 5.91
CA HIS A 91 4.46 -6.80 6.08
C HIS A 91 3.16 -6.67 6.88
N ARG A 92 3.08 -5.72 7.81
CA ARG A 92 1.85 -5.41 8.57
C ARG A 92 1.31 -4.03 8.15
N PRO A 93 0.50 -3.95 7.10
CA PRO A 93 -0.11 -2.69 6.73
C PRO A 93 -1.05 -2.25 7.85
N ASP A 94 -1.28 -0.95 7.93
CA ASP A 94 -2.30 -0.41 8.79
C ASP A 94 -3.68 -0.98 8.35
N PRO A 95 -4.48 -1.55 9.27
CA PRO A 95 -5.81 -2.08 8.93
C PRO A 95 -6.70 -1.03 8.27
N HIS A 96 -6.52 0.26 8.57
CA HIS A 96 -7.27 1.35 7.94
C HIS A 96 -6.98 1.49 6.43
N ILE A 97 -5.84 1.01 5.93
CA ILE A 97 -5.52 0.98 4.49
C ILE A 97 -6.21 -0.21 3.83
N CYS A 98 -6.24 -1.35 4.52
CA CYS A 98 -6.78 -2.62 4.04
C CYS A 98 -8.26 -2.82 4.41
N ALA A 99 -8.92 -1.77 4.91
CA ALA A 99 -10.34 -1.78 5.23
C ALA A 99 -11.19 -1.59 3.97
N LEU A 100 -12.42 -2.11 3.97
CA LEU A 100 -13.45 -1.69 3.01
C LEU A 100 -13.69 -0.19 3.16
N ALA A 101 -13.87 0.53 2.04
CA ALA A 101 -14.14 1.98 2.05
C ALA A 101 -15.37 2.36 2.90
N THR A 102 -16.29 1.42 3.07
CA THR A 102 -17.54 1.56 3.84
C THR A 102 -17.36 1.32 5.34
N GLU A 103 -16.29 0.63 5.76
CA GLU A 103 -16.05 0.29 7.16
C GLU A 103 -15.06 1.28 7.78
N LEU A 104 -15.57 2.16 8.63
CA LEU A 104 -14.76 2.94 9.56
C LEU A 104 -14.38 2.03 10.73
N PHE A 105 -13.12 1.64 10.79
CA PHE A 105 -12.58 1.11 12.05
C PHE A 105 -12.37 2.31 12.99
N GLU A 106 -13.09 2.34 14.10
CA GLU A 106 -12.71 3.20 15.22
C GLU A 106 -11.44 2.61 15.86
N THR A 107 -10.58 3.47 16.42
CA THR A 107 -9.30 3.08 17.02
C THR A 107 -9.49 1.95 18.05
N GLY A 108 -9.15 0.72 17.68
CA GLY A 108 -9.22 -0.45 18.58
C GLY A 108 -9.79 -1.74 17.98
N GLU A 109 -10.36 -1.73 16.77
CA GLU A 109 -10.90 -2.94 16.15
C GLU A 109 -9.86 -3.72 15.33
N ASP A 110 -9.59 -4.96 15.73
CA ASP A 110 -8.74 -5.91 15.00
C ASP A 110 -9.48 -6.45 13.77
N SER A 111 -8.85 -6.31 12.59
CA SER A 111 -9.39 -6.79 11.32
C SER A 111 -9.35 -8.31 11.24
N GLY A 112 -10.46 -8.99 11.56
CA GLY A 112 -10.72 -10.37 11.15
C GLY A 112 -10.97 -10.53 9.63
N GLY A 113 -10.92 -9.44 8.87
CA GLY A 113 -11.16 -9.42 7.42
C GLY A 113 -9.98 -9.98 6.63
N SER A 114 -10.09 -11.23 6.20
CA SER A 114 -9.20 -11.80 5.19
C SER A 114 -9.43 -11.11 3.85
N PHE A 115 -8.54 -10.20 3.46
CA PHE A 115 -8.45 -9.70 2.08
C PHE A 115 -8.30 -10.91 1.14
N PRO A 116 -8.98 -10.95 -0.03
CA PRO A 116 -8.83 -12.06 -0.96
C PRO A 116 -7.34 -12.15 -1.38
N ARG A 117 -6.67 -13.21 -0.93
CA ARG A 117 -5.32 -13.54 -1.38
C ARG A 117 -5.46 -14.09 -2.79
N VAL A 118 -5.19 -13.24 -3.77
CA VAL A 118 -5.06 -13.68 -5.15
C VAL A 118 -3.68 -14.33 -5.26
N CYS A 119 -3.66 -15.67 -5.25
CA CYS A 119 -2.47 -16.50 -5.45
C CYS A 119 -1.92 -16.34 -6.86
#